data_AF-A0A844P6D2-F1
#
_entry.id   AF-A0A844P6D2-F1
#
_cell.length_a   1.000
_cell.length_b   1.000
_cell.length_c   1.000
_cell.angle_alpha   90.00
_cell.angle_beta   90.00
_cell.angle_gamma   90.00
#
_symmetry.space_group_name_H-M   'P 1'
#
loop_
_entity.id
_entity.type
_entity.pdbx_description
1 polymer ?
#
loop_
_entity_poly.entity_id
_entity_poly.type
_entity_poly.pdbx_seq_one_letter_code
_entity_poly.pdbx_strand_id
1 'polypeptide(L)'
;CSRCGMKATERWIQKQQHVFPECEYQHITFTLPNTLWPIFRHNRWLLNKLFKCAANILLGWAKKKGIDIGIFCALHTYGRKLNWNTHLHLSVTRGGICERTGLWKPIYFQMKTTEPCFRAAIVSLLEKGYNELDLSSEECPYIRNK
;
A
#
# COMPACT_ATOMS: atom_id res chain seq x y z
N CYS A 1 10.93 -1.79 -24.72
CA CYS A 1 12.00 -0.81 -25.00
C CYS A 1 12.12 0.17 -23.84
N SER A 2 13.31 0.35 -23.27
CA SER A 2 13.57 1.26 -22.12
C SER A 2 13.22 2.72 -22.43
N ARG A 3 13.54 3.21 -23.63
CA ARG A 3 13.19 4.56 -24.09
C ARG A 3 11.68 4.78 -24.18
N CYS A 4 10.93 3.79 -24.70
CA CYS A 4 9.48 3.87 -24.77
C CYS A 4 8.84 3.87 -23.38
N GLY A 5 9.39 3.06 -22.46
CA GLY A 5 8.96 3.05 -21.06
C GLY A 5 9.18 4.39 -20.37
N MET A 6 10.36 4.99 -20.53
CA MET A 6 10.69 6.30 -19.97
C MET A 6 9.73 7.40 -20.48
N LYS A 7 9.51 7.48 -21.80
CA LYS A 7 8.57 8.44 -22.39
C LYS A 7 7.13 8.25 -21.91
N ALA A 8 6.70 7.01 -21.71
CA ALA A 8 5.38 6.71 -21.16
C ALA A 8 5.27 7.16 -19.70
N THR A 9 6.31 6.91 -18.89
CA THR A 9 6.40 7.38 -17.51
C THR A 9 6.37 8.91 -17.42
N GLU A 10 7.15 9.62 -18.24
CA GLU A 10 7.16 11.09 -18.26
C GLU A 10 5.78 11.67 -18.61
N ARG A 11 5.14 11.13 -19.65
CA ARG A 11 3.77 11.54 -20.04
C ARG A 11 2.76 11.29 -18.92
N TRP A 12 2.93 10.19 -18.19
CA TRP A 12 2.09 9.89 -17.04
C TRP A 12 2.34 10.88 -15.88
N ILE A 13 3.61 11.17 -15.55
CA ILE A 13 4.00 12.15 -14.52
C ILE A 13 3.39 13.52 -14.82
N GLN A 14 3.52 14.02 -16.05
CA GLN A 14 2.96 15.32 -16.46
C GLN A 14 1.44 15.40 -16.25
N LYS A 15 0.72 14.31 -16.56
CA LYS A 15 -0.72 14.22 -16.29
C LYS A 15 -1.03 14.23 -14.79
N GLN A 16 -0.24 13.52 -13.99
CA GLN A 16 -0.44 13.44 -12.55
C GLN A 16 -0.14 14.77 -11.84
N GLN A 17 0.84 15.55 -12.30
CA GLN A 17 1.18 16.84 -11.70
C GLN A 17 0.00 17.81 -11.61
N HIS A 18 -0.96 17.74 -12.54
CA HIS A 18 -2.14 18.60 -12.54
C HIS A 18 -3.27 18.09 -11.63
N VAL A 19 -3.19 16.83 -11.18
CA VAL A 19 -4.18 16.19 -10.31
C VAL A 19 -3.80 16.32 -8.84
N PHE A 20 -2.49 16.35 -8.56
CA PHE A 20 -1.98 16.37 -7.20
C PHE A 20 -1.77 17.81 -6.68
N PRO A 21 -2.17 18.10 -5.43
CA PRO A 21 -1.91 19.41 -4.85
C PRO A 21 -0.41 19.68 -4.72
N GLU A 22 -0.03 20.94 -4.89
CA GLU A 22 1.33 21.40 -4.63
C GLU A 22 1.58 21.42 -3.11
N CYS A 23 2.21 20.36 -2.61
CA CYS A 23 2.57 20.23 -1.21
C CYS A 23 3.75 19.27 -1.03
N GLU A 24 4.23 19.13 0.21
CA GLU A 24 5.17 18.08 0.54
C GLU A 24 4.49 16.71 0.64
N TYR A 25 5.21 15.67 0.23
CA TYR A 25 4.77 14.29 0.29
C TYR A 25 5.73 13.45 1.14
N GLN A 26 5.18 12.44 1.81
CA GLN A 26 5.93 11.39 2.48
C GLN A 26 5.84 10.12 1.65
N HIS A 27 6.99 9.56 1.28
CA HIS A 27 7.06 8.24 0.65
C HIS A 27 7.08 7.16 1.73
N ILE A 28 6.13 6.23 1.68
CA ILE A 28 6.00 5.10 2.62
C ILE A 28 6.05 3.81 1.81
N THR A 29 6.79 2.81 2.29
CA THR A 29 6.81 1.48 1.67
C THR A 29 6.32 0.44 2.67
N PHE A 30 5.28 -0.30 2.29
CA PHE A 30 4.85 -1.49 3.02
C PHE A 30 5.27 -2.74 2.28
N THR A 31 5.98 -3.64 2.96
CA THR A 31 6.50 -4.86 2.34
C THR A 31 5.90 -6.07 3.02
N LEU A 32 5.41 -7.04 2.24
CA LEU A 32 4.99 -8.32 2.77
C LEU A 32 6.21 -9.17 3.15
N PRO A 33 6.22 -9.82 4.33
CA PRO A 33 7.27 -10.76 4.70
C PRO A 33 7.28 -11.94 3.73
N ASN A 34 8.47 -12.52 3.55
CA ASN A 34 8.69 -13.62 2.61
C ASN A 34 7.85 -14.88 2.90
N THR A 35 7.52 -15.12 4.17
CA THR A 35 6.63 -16.19 4.62
C THR A 35 5.23 -16.11 4.04
N LEU A 36 4.77 -14.92 3.65
CA LEU A 36 3.45 -14.72 3.03
C LEU A 36 3.52 -14.69 1.49
N TRP A 37 4.71 -14.68 0.89
CA TRP A 37 4.86 -14.59 -0.55
C TRP A 37 4.10 -15.68 -1.34
N PRO A 38 4.17 -16.97 -0.94
CA PRO A 38 3.44 -18.03 -1.63
C PRO A 38 1.93 -17.79 -1.65
N ILE A 39 1.34 -17.41 -0.51
CA ILE A 39 -0.09 -17.12 -0.39
C ILE A 39 -0.51 -16.07 -1.41
N PHE A 40 0.18 -14.92 -1.46
CA PHE A 40 -0.16 -13.82 -2.38
C PHE A 40 0.20 -14.10 -3.84
N ARG A 41 1.16 -14.99 -4.08
CA ARG A 41 1.51 -15.45 -5.44
C ARG A 41 0.41 -16.33 -6.03
N HIS A 42 -0.10 -17.29 -5.26
CA HIS A 42 -1.17 -18.19 -5.69
C HIS A 42 -2.54 -17.49 -5.65
N ASN A 43 -2.77 -16.61 -4.68
CA ASN A 43 -4.02 -15.87 -4.52
C ASN A 43 -3.89 -14.42 -4.99
N ARG A 44 -3.57 -14.21 -6.27
CA ARG A 44 -3.28 -12.87 -6.84
C ARG A 44 -4.43 -11.86 -6.65
N TRP A 45 -5.66 -12.33 -6.47
CA TRP A 45 -6.80 -11.46 -6.17
C TRP A 45 -6.64 -10.68 -4.85
N LEU A 46 -5.84 -11.17 -3.90
CA LEU A 46 -5.50 -10.47 -2.66
C LEU A 46 -4.64 -9.23 -2.90
N LEU A 47 -3.86 -9.18 -3.99
CA LEU A 47 -2.98 -8.06 -4.30
C LEU A 47 -3.75 -6.74 -4.39
N ASN A 48 -4.95 -6.77 -4.95
CA ASN A 48 -5.79 -5.59 -5.06
C ASN A 48 -6.36 -5.15 -3.70
N LYS A 49 -6.48 -6.07 -2.74
CA LYS A 49 -6.94 -5.76 -1.37
C LYS A 49 -5.85 -5.04 -0.55
N LEU A 50 -4.57 -5.22 -0.90
CA LEU A 50 -3.44 -4.57 -0.21
C LEU A 50 -3.53 -3.03 -0.25
N PHE A 51 -3.99 -2.45 -1.36
CA PHE A 51 -4.17 -1.00 -1.49
C PHE A 51 -5.06 -0.45 -0.39
N LYS A 52 -6.21 -1.10 -0.15
CA LYS A 52 -7.18 -0.71 0.88
C LYS A 52 -6.61 -0.90 2.28
N CYS A 53 -5.90 -2.01 2.53
CA CYS A 53 -5.23 -2.25 3.81
C CYS A 53 -4.24 -1.13 4.16
N ALA A 54 -3.38 -0.74 3.21
CA ALA A 54 -2.40 0.31 3.41
C ALA A 54 -3.04 1.71 3.56
N ALA A 55 -3.94 2.08 2.66
CA ALA A 55 -4.56 3.41 2.65
C ALA A 55 -5.41 3.65 3.92
N ASN A 56 -6.18 2.66 4.37
CA ASN A 56 -7.07 2.81 5.53
C ASN A 56 -6.33 3.14 6.84
N ILE A 57 -5.07 2.74 6.98
CA ILE A 57 -4.26 3.08 8.16
C ILE A 57 -4.01 4.58 8.20
N LEU A 58 -3.56 5.14 7.07
CA LEU A 58 -3.24 6.56 6.93
C LEU A 58 -4.52 7.42 7.01
N LEU A 59 -5.57 7.01 6.29
CA LEU A 59 -6.89 7.66 6.33
C LEU A 59 -7.50 7.63 7.73
N GLY A 60 -7.32 6.54 8.47
CA GLY A 60 -7.80 6.42 9.85
C GLY A 60 -7.17 7.47 10.77
N TRP A 61 -5.89 7.76 10.61
CA TRP A 61 -5.22 8.83 11.38
C TRP A 61 -5.56 10.23 10.90
N ALA A 62 -5.68 10.44 9.59
CA ALA A 62 -6.14 11.70 9.02
C ALA A 62 -7.55 12.06 9.54
N LYS A 63 -8.45 11.08 9.55
CA LYS A 63 -9.80 11.20 10.13
C LYS A 63 -9.77 11.58 11.61
N LYS A 64 -8.88 10.97 12.42
CA LYS A 64 -8.71 11.34 13.85
C LYS A 64 -8.23 12.79 14.03
N LYS A 65 -7.57 13.37 13.03
CA LYS A 65 -7.16 14.78 13.00
C LYS A 65 -8.19 15.69 12.29
N GLY A 66 -9.26 15.13 11.75
CA GLY A 66 -10.30 15.85 11.01
C GLY A 66 -9.76 16.54 9.75
N ILE A 67 -8.89 15.84 9.01
CA ILE A 67 -8.25 16.35 7.79
C ILE A 67 -8.36 15.34 6.64
N ASP A 68 -8.47 15.86 5.43
CA ASP A 68 -8.44 15.09 4.19
C ASP A 68 -7.06 15.11 3.55
N ILE A 69 -6.46 13.93 3.42
CA ILE A 69 -5.13 13.72 2.84
C ILE A 69 -5.23 13.14 1.43
N GLY A 70 -4.24 13.45 0.59
CA GLY A 70 -4.06 12.78 -0.70
C GLY A 70 -3.16 11.55 -0.54
N ILE A 71 -3.54 10.43 -1.16
CA ILE A 71 -2.73 9.20 -1.18
C ILE A 71 -2.67 8.68 -2.61
N PHE A 72 -1.46 8.51 -3.12
CA PHE A 72 -1.17 7.72 -4.32
C PHE A 72 -0.49 6.41 -3.92
N CYS A 73 -0.87 5.30 -4.53
CA CYS A 73 -0.34 3.98 -4.16
C CYS A 73 -0.01 3.16 -5.41
N ALA A 74 1.16 2.52 -5.42
CA ALA A 74 1.63 1.63 -6.48
C ALA A 74 2.08 0.29 -5.89
N LEU A 75 1.64 -0.81 -6.50
CA LEU A 75 2.02 -2.16 -6.11
C LEU A 75 3.12 -2.71 -7.01
N HIS A 76 4.15 -3.28 -6.38
CA HIS A 76 5.21 -4.02 -7.04
C HIS A 76 5.22 -5.44 -6.49
N THR A 77 5.20 -6.45 -7.38
CA THR A 77 5.25 -7.86 -6.97
C THR A 77 6.66 -8.43 -6.94
N TYR A 78 7.62 -7.78 -7.61
CA TYR A 78 9.01 -8.22 -7.73
C TYR A 78 9.97 -7.16 -7.21
N GLY A 79 11.07 -7.61 -6.59
CA GLY A 79 12.19 -6.77 -6.21
C GLY A 79 13.19 -6.58 -7.36
N ARG A 80 14.23 -5.79 -7.09
CA ARG A 80 15.32 -5.51 -8.06
C ARG A 80 16.01 -6.78 -8.59
N LYS A 81 16.08 -7.83 -7.78
CA LYS A 81 16.69 -9.13 -8.16
C LYS A 81 15.71 -10.06 -8.89
N LEU A 82 14.53 -9.57 -9.29
CA LEU A 82 13.43 -10.36 -9.88
C LEU A 82 12.93 -11.51 -8.99
N ASN A 83 13.28 -11.51 -7.70
CA ASN A 83 12.63 -12.36 -6.73
C ASN A 83 11.24 -11.78 -6.40
N TRP A 84 10.29 -12.66 -6.11
CA TRP A 84 9.01 -12.20 -5.56
C TRP A 84 9.27 -11.40 -4.29
N ASN A 85 8.72 -10.20 -4.22
CA ASN A 85 8.86 -9.28 -3.12
C ASN A 85 7.70 -8.30 -3.24
N THR A 86 6.55 -8.68 -2.71
CA THR A 86 5.35 -7.86 -2.85
C THR A 86 5.42 -6.68 -1.88
N HIS A 87 5.43 -5.47 -2.43
CA HIS A 87 5.45 -4.23 -1.66
C HIS A 87 4.62 -3.14 -2.31
N LEU A 88 4.08 -2.25 -1.48
CA LEU A 88 3.36 -1.06 -1.88
C LEU A 88 4.23 0.17 -1.65
N HIS A 89 4.33 1.04 -2.65
CA HIS A 89 4.83 2.40 -2.51
C HIS A 89 3.68 3.36 -2.41
N LEU A 90 3.63 4.14 -1.34
CA LEU A 90 2.65 5.17 -1.11
C LEU A 90 3.33 6.53 -1.13
N SER A 91 2.79 7.47 -1.91
CA SER A 91 3.06 8.90 -1.76
C SER A 91 1.85 9.53 -1.09
N VAL A 92 2.03 10.00 0.14
CA VAL A 92 0.96 10.64 0.93
C VAL A 92 1.30 12.08 1.23
N THR A 93 0.34 12.98 1.14
CA THR A 93 0.54 14.39 1.49
C THR A 93 0.98 14.54 2.97
N ARG A 94 1.97 15.39 3.27
CA ARG A 94 2.41 15.71 4.66
C ARG A 94 1.45 16.64 5.40
N GLY A 95 0.20 16.62 5.00
CA GLY A 95 -0.88 17.44 5.54
C GLY A 95 -2.15 17.21 4.76
N GLY A 96 -3.22 17.84 5.20
CA GLY A 96 -4.53 17.72 4.58
C GLY A 96 -5.41 18.91 4.89
N ILE A 97 -6.51 19.03 4.14
CA ILE A 97 -7.48 20.11 4.32
C ILE A 97 -8.37 19.74 5.52
N CYS A 98 -8.47 20.63 6.50
CA CYS A 98 -9.40 20.43 7.60
C CYS A 98 -10.84 20.71 7.14
N GLU A 99 -11.71 19.69 7.14
CA GLU A 99 -13.09 19.80 6.66
C GLU A 99 -13.86 20.98 7.30
N ARG A 100 -13.64 21.24 8.60
CA ARG A 100 -14.34 22.30 9.34
C ARG A 100 -13.88 23.71 8.97
N THR A 101 -12.59 23.90 8.67
CA THR A 101 -12.00 25.25 8.53
C THR A 101 -11.52 25.54 7.11
N GLY A 102 -11.46 24.54 6.23
CA GLY A 102 -10.84 24.65 4.90
C GLY A 102 -9.32 24.88 4.93
N LEU A 103 -8.70 24.90 6.12
CA LEU A 103 -7.28 25.22 6.29
C LEU A 103 -6.43 23.95 6.23
N TRP A 104 -5.25 24.07 5.63
CA TRP A 104 -4.25 23.01 5.63
C TRP A 104 -3.73 22.74 7.04
N LYS A 105 -3.59 21.47 7.41
CA LYS A 105 -2.98 21.03 8.66
C LYS A 105 -1.96 19.92 8.41
N PRO A 106 -0.78 19.98 9.03
CA PRO A 106 0.27 18.99 8.81
C PRO A 106 -0.03 17.65 9.49
N ILE A 107 0.46 16.57 8.89
CA ILE A 107 0.48 15.22 9.45
C ILE A 107 1.77 14.51 9.04
N TYR A 108 2.26 13.64 9.91
CA TYR A 108 3.41 12.78 9.61
C TYR A 108 3.15 11.36 10.10
N PHE A 109 3.56 10.38 9.32
CA PHE A 109 3.32 8.97 9.61
C PHE A 109 4.60 8.31 10.09
N GLN A 110 4.62 7.87 11.35
CA GLN A 110 5.80 7.25 11.94
C GLN A 110 5.82 5.74 11.66
N MET A 111 6.97 5.21 11.25
CA MET A 111 7.13 3.78 10.98
C MET A 111 6.70 2.91 12.18
N LYS A 112 7.17 3.26 13.39
CA LYS A 112 6.90 2.50 14.63
C LYS A 112 5.42 2.32 14.94
N THR A 113 4.56 3.25 14.52
CA THR A 113 3.11 3.16 14.70
C THR A 113 2.42 2.56 13.48
N THR A 114 2.96 2.76 12.29
CA THR A 114 2.32 2.36 11.03
C THR A 114 2.53 0.88 10.71
N GLU A 115 3.73 0.36 10.98
CA GLU A 115 4.10 -1.02 10.70
C GLU A 115 3.24 -2.04 11.47
N PRO A 116 2.98 -1.90 12.80
CA PRO A 116 2.10 -2.82 13.51
C PRO A 116 0.65 -2.79 12.97
N CYS A 117 0.14 -1.62 12.58
CA CYS A 117 -1.18 -1.49 11.97
C CYS A 117 -1.26 -2.21 10.61
N PHE A 118 -0.22 -2.11 9.79
CA PHE A 118 -0.17 -2.83 8.52
C PHE A 118 -0.14 -4.33 8.73
N ARG A 119 0.69 -4.81 9.66
CA ARG A 119 0.74 -6.22 10.05
C ARG A 119 -0.64 -6.74 10.48
N ALA A 120 -1.33 -6.02 11.36
CA ALA A 120 -2.68 -6.37 11.81
C ALA A 120 -3.70 -6.37 10.66
N ALA A 121 -3.61 -5.41 9.73
CA ALA A 121 -4.48 -5.34 8.56
C ALA A 121 -4.29 -6.55 7.63
N ILE A 122 -3.06 -7.03 7.45
CA ILE A 122 -2.77 -8.23 6.65
C ILE A 122 -3.28 -9.50 7.34
N VAL A 123 -3.06 -9.64 8.64
CA VAL A 123 -3.59 -10.78 9.41
C VAL A 123 -5.11 -10.82 9.31
N SER A 124 -5.79 -9.70 9.55
CA SER A 124 -7.26 -9.63 9.46
C SER A 124 -7.78 -9.90 8.04
N LEU A 125 -7.04 -9.49 7.01
CA LEU A 125 -7.38 -9.79 5.60
C LEU A 125 -7.35 -11.31 5.36
N LEU A 126 -6.29 -11.98 5.80
CA LEU A 126 -6.10 -13.42 5.58
C LEU A 126 -7.08 -14.24 6.42
N GLU A 127 -7.34 -13.86 7.68
CA GLU A 127 -8.31 -14.53 8.55
C GLU A 127 -9.72 -14.49 7.94
N LYS A 128 -10.15 -13.32 7.44
CA LYS A 128 -11.48 -13.17 6.83
C LYS A 128 -11.63 -13.93 5.51
N GLY A 129 -10.54 -14.04 4.74
CA GLY A 129 -10.53 -14.72 3.45
C GLY A 129 -10.10 -16.18 3.53
N TYR A 130 -9.88 -16.74 4.72
CA TYR A 130 -9.18 -18.02 4.90
C TYR A 130 -9.78 -19.16 4.07
N ASN A 131 -11.11 -19.27 4.06
CA ASN A 131 -11.83 -20.32 3.35
C ASN A 131 -11.77 -20.20 1.81
N GLU A 132 -11.37 -19.04 1.30
CA GLU A 132 -11.24 -18.75 -0.14
C GLU A 132 -9.78 -18.87 -0.61
N LEU A 133 -8.83 -19.14 0.30
CA LEU A 133 -7.43 -19.24 -0.05
C LEU A 133 -7.13 -20.56 -0.74
N ASP A 134 -6.50 -20.48 -1.91
CA ASP A 134 -5.76 -21.59 -2.47
C ASP A 134 -4.47 -21.79 -1.65
N LEU A 135 -4.46 -22.90 -0.91
CA LEU A 135 -3.38 -23.33 -0.02
C LEU A 135 -2.78 -24.68 -0.44
N SER A 136 -3.14 -25.20 -1.62
CA SER A 136 -2.70 -26.55 -2.05
C SER A 136 -1.23 -26.61 -2.46
N SER A 137 -0.56 -25.47 -2.59
CA SER A 137 0.85 -25.38 -2.94
C SER A 137 1.75 -25.88 -1.81
N GLU A 138 2.74 -26.71 -2.14
CA GLU A 138 3.79 -27.15 -1.20
C GLU A 138 4.61 -25.98 -0.63
N GLU A 139 4.58 -24.81 -1.28
CA GLU A 139 5.20 -23.57 -0.80
C GLU A 139 4.47 -22.94 0.41
N CYS A 140 3.34 -23.51 0.86
CA CYS A 140 2.56 -23.05 2.03
C CYS A 140 2.67 -23.96 3.28
N PRO A 141 3.88 -24.36 3.74
CA PRO A 141 4.03 -25.47 4.70
C PRO A 141 3.53 -25.17 6.13
N TYR A 142 3.39 -23.89 6.51
CA TYR A 142 3.03 -23.47 7.87
C TYR A 142 1.54 -23.12 8.05
N ILE A 143 0.74 -23.29 7.00
CA ILE A 143 -0.69 -23.00 7.05
C ILE A 143 -1.38 -24.31 7.38
N ARG A 144 -1.78 -24.46 8.65
CA ARG A 144 -2.32 -25.69 9.21
C ARG A 144 -3.39 -26.27 8.30
N ASN A 145 -3.04 -27.34 7.59
CA ASN A 145 -4.03 -28.31 7.14
C ASN A 145 -4.74 -28.84 8.39
N LYS A 146 -6.07 -28.81 8.38
CA LYS A 146 -6.85 -29.62 9.31
C LYS A 146 -6.54 -31.09 9.10
#